data_AF-A0A661VQT9-F1
#
_entry.id   AF-A0A661VQT9-F1
#
_cell.length_a   1.000
_cell.length_b   1.000
_cell.length_c   1.000
_cell.angle_alpha   90.00
_cell.angle_beta   90.00
_cell.angle_gamma   90.00
#
_symmetry.space_group_name_H-M   'P 1'
#
loop_
_entity.id
_entity.type
_entity.pdbx_description
1 polymer ?
#
loop_
_entity_poly.entity_id
_entity_poly.type
_entity_poly.pdbx_seq_one_letter_code
_entity_poly.pdbx_strand_id
1 'polypeptide(L)'
;VRESVKEILAGRYSDEKAAELAQILSEGRWTHDYPLTYEEAKRLGLHVSADMPNEILHLMQLYPQPVRHTPSVEYLPFPHRRGPGDQSPRADN
;
A
#
# COMPACT_ATOMS: atom_id res chain seq x y z
N VAL A 1 -11.25 6.22 8.93
CA VAL A 1 -10.73 6.11 7.55
C VAL A 1 -11.69 6.70 6.54
N ARG A 2 -12.93 6.20 6.42
CA ARG A 2 -13.93 6.73 5.46
C ARG A 2 -14.11 8.25 5.49
N GLU A 3 -14.41 8.83 6.67
CA GLU A 3 -14.59 10.28 6.80
C GLU A 3 -13.34 11.07 6.40
N SER A 4 -12.15 10.61 6.81
CA SER A 4 -10.88 11.22 6.41
C SER A 4 -10.66 11.21 4.89
N VAL A 5 -11.06 10.12 4.21
CA VAL A 5 -10.99 10.06 2.74
C VAL A 5 -11.99 11.04 2.11
N LYS A 6 -13.21 11.14 2.65
CA LYS A 6 -14.21 12.09 2.18
C LYS A 6 -13.74 13.54 2.32
N GLU A 7 -13.11 13.89 3.43
CA GLU A 7 -12.52 15.21 3.66
C GLU A 7 -11.40 15.53 2.65
N ILE A 8 -10.52 14.57 2.33
CA ILE A 8 -9.46 14.75 1.34
C ILE A 8 -10.04 14.98 -0.07
N LEU A 9 -11.15 14.32 -0.39
CA LEU A 9 -11.81 14.43 -1.70
C LEU A 9 -12.71 15.68 -1.81
N ALA A 10 -13.03 16.32 -0.68
CA ALA A 10 -13.86 17.52 -0.65
C ALA A 10 -13.24 18.66 -1.47
N GLY A 11 -14.07 19.38 -2.24
CA GLY A 11 -13.63 20.48 -3.10
C GLY A 11 -12.99 20.07 -4.44
N ARG A 12 -12.63 18.78 -4.61
CA ARG A 12 -12.20 18.22 -5.91
C ARG A 12 -13.32 17.45 -6.61
N TYR A 13 -14.23 16.86 -5.85
CA TYR A 13 -15.38 16.11 -6.34
C TYR A 13 -16.68 16.69 -5.76
N SER A 14 -17.83 16.36 -6.37
CA SER A 14 -19.13 16.61 -5.75
C SER A 14 -19.29 15.80 -4.47
N ASP A 15 -20.14 16.25 -3.55
CA ASP A 15 -20.37 15.57 -2.26
C ASP A 15 -20.82 14.11 -2.44
N GLU A 16 -21.66 13.85 -3.43
CA GLU A 16 -22.12 12.50 -3.77
C GLU A 16 -20.97 11.62 -4.25
N LYS A 17 -20.14 12.13 -5.18
CA LYS A 17 -19.01 11.37 -5.72
C LYS A 17 -17.92 11.15 -4.66
N ALA A 18 -17.67 12.15 -3.82
CA ALA A 18 -16.75 12.03 -2.70
C ALA A 18 -17.22 10.97 -1.69
N ALA A 19 -18.53 10.91 -1.40
CA ALA A 19 -19.09 9.90 -0.51
C ALA A 19 -19.02 8.48 -1.09
N GLU A 20 -19.27 8.32 -2.40
CA GLU A 20 -19.12 7.05 -3.14
C GLU A 20 -17.66 6.57 -3.11
N LEU A 21 -16.72 7.43 -3.51
CA LEU A 21 -15.30 7.12 -3.54
C LEU A 21 -14.75 6.81 -2.15
N ALA A 22 -15.16 7.57 -1.12
CA ALA A 22 -14.77 7.31 0.25
C ALA A 22 -15.23 5.93 0.74
N GLN A 23 -16.44 5.50 0.36
CA GLN A 23 -16.91 4.14 0.67
C GLN A 23 -16.03 3.09 -0.03
N ILE A 24 -15.85 3.21 -1.34
CA ILE A 24 -15.08 2.25 -2.16
C ILE A 24 -13.65 2.06 -1.64
N LEU A 25 -12.97 3.17 -1.32
CA LEU A 25 -11.57 3.16 -0.88
C LEU A 25 -11.39 2.73 0.59
N SER A 26 -12.47 2.63 1.39
CA SER A 26 -12.37 2.31 2.83
C SER A 26 -13.03 1.00 3.25
N GLU A 27 -13.83 0.37 2.39
CA GLU A 27 -14.57 -0.85 2.74
C GLU A 27 -13.77 -2.16 2.62
N GLY A 28 -12.46 -2.07 2.38
CA GLY A 28 -11.57 -3.23 2.36
C GLY A 28 -11.66 -4.10 1.10
N ARG A 29 -12.06 -3.51 -0.05
CA ARG A 29 -12.03 -4.20 -1.36
C ARG A 29 -10.64 -4.69 -1.76
N TRP A 30 -9.61 -4.05 -1.23
CA TRP A 30 -8.22 -4.28 -1.55
C TRP A 30 -7.39 -4.47 -0.28
N THR A 31 -6.38 -5.33 -0.37
CA THR A 31 -5.33 -5.42 0.64
C THR A 31 -4.39 -4.22 0.53
N HIS A 32 -3.59 -3.96 1.58
CA HIS A 32 -2.66 -2.82 1.57
C HIS A 32 -1.61 -2.87 0.43
N ASP A 33 -1.32 -4.05 -0.09
CA ASP A 33 -0.33 -4.28 -1.15
C ASP A 33 -0.95 -4.29 -2.55
N TYR A 34 -2.27 -4.16 -2.68
CA TYR A 34 -2.89 -4.16 -3.99
C TYR A 34 -2.58 -2.84 -4.72
N PRO A 35 -1.90 -2.88 -5.87
CA PRO A 35 -1.60 -1.66 -6.63
C PRO A 35 -2.86 -1.22 -7.39
N LEU A 36 -3.38 -0.04 -7.07
CA LEU A 36 -4.44 0.59 -7.87
C LEU A 36 -3.82 1.18 -9.14
N THR A 37 -4.03 0.51 -10.27
CA THR A 37 -3.44 0.92 -11.55
C THR A 37 -4.07 2.20 -12.09
N TYR A 38 -3.38 2.89 -13.01
CA TYR A 38 -3.89 4.10 -13.68
C TYR A 38 -5.29 3.88 -14.28
N GLU A 39 -5.45 2.76 -15.00
CA GLU A 39 -6.73 2.43 -15.66
C GLU A 39 -7.85 2.16 -14.64
N GLU A 40 -7.56 1.52 -13.51
CA GLU A 40 -8.55 1.32 -12.44
C GLU A 40 -8.94 2.64 -11.78
N ALA A 41 -7.97 3.48 -11.44
CA ALA A 41 -8.23 4.78 -10.84
C ALA A 41 -9.08 5.66 -11.75
N LYS A 42 -8.78 5.64 -13.06
CA LYS A 42 -9.58 6.34 -14.07
C LYS A 42 -11.02 5.79 -14.15
N ARG A 43 -11.21 4.47 -14.12
CA ARG A 43 -12.55 3.84 -14.10
C ARG A 43 -13.34 4.18 -12.84
N LEU A 44 -12.68 4.36 -11.70
CA LEU A 44 -13.33 4.83 -10.47
C LEU A 44 -13.79 6.30 -10.58
N GLY A 45 -13.29 7.03 -11.57
CA GLY A 45 -13.56 8.45 -11.78
C GLY A 45 -12.61 9.35 -11.00
N LEU A 46 -11.43 8.85 -10.60
CA LEU A 46 -10.40 9.68 -10.00
C LEU A 46 -9.75 10.57 -11.06
N HIS A 47 -9.43 11.80 -10.69
CA HIS A 47 -8.68 12.76 -11.49
C HIS A 47 -7.20 12.36 -11.59
N VAL A 48 -6.91 11.34 -12.37
CA VAL A 48 -5.55 10.83 -12.61
C VAL A 48 -5.04 11.25 -13.99
N SER A 49 -3.76 11.60 -14.07
CA SER A 49 -3.04 11.86 -15.31
C SER A 49 -1.84 10.92 -15.42
N ALA A 50 -1.58 10.42 -16.63
CA ALA A 50 -0.37 9.69 -16.98
C ALA A 50 0.65 10.59 -17.70
N ASP A 51 0.36 11.88 -17.84
CA ASP A 51 1.27 12.84 -18.44
C ASP A 51 2.47 13.07 -17.50
N MET A 52 3.67 12.84 -18.01
CA MET A 52 4.92 12.97 -17.26
C MET A 52 5.82 13.96 -17.99
N PRO A 53 5.91 15.21 -17.53
CA PRO A 53 6.76 16.22 -18.16
C PRO A 53 8.21 15.75 -18.24
N ASN A 54 8.88 16.10 -19.34
CA ASN A 54 10.26 15.70 -19.56
C ASN A 54 11.17 16.16 -18.43
N GLU A 55 10.94 17.33 -17.83
CA GLU A 55 11.74 17.84 -16.71
C GLU A 55 11.72 16.89 -15.50
N ILE A 56 10.58 16.25 -15.23
CA ILE A 56 10.44 15.26 -14.16
C ILE A 56 11.23 13.99 -14.49
N LEU A 57 11.17 13.51 -15.73
CA LEU A 57 11.97 12.37 -16.20
C LEU A 57 13.47 12.65 -16.07
N HIS A 58 13.93 13.84 -16.46
CA HIS A 58 15.33 14.25 -16.30
C HIS A 58 15.73 14.31 -14.83
N LEU A 59 14.86 14.80 -13.94
CA LEU A 59 15.12 14.80 -12.50
C LEU A 59 15.27 13.37 -11.96
N MET A 60 14.41 12.44 -12.37
CA MET A 60 14.49 11.03 -11.94
C MET A 60 15.81 10.37 -12.36
N GLN A 61 16.36 10.73 -13.52
CA GLN A 61 17.65 10.21 -14.00
C GLN A 61 18.82 10.58 -13.09
N LEU A 62 18.71 11.68 -12.32
CA LEU A 62 19.75 12.09 -11.36
C LEU A 62 19.80 11.23 -10.10
N TYR A 63 18.72 10.50 -9.80
CA TYR A 63 18.57 9.68 -8.60
C TYR A 63 18.18 8.24 -8.96
N PRO A 64 19.08 7.48 -9.60
CA PRO A 64 18.79 6.09 -9.95
C PRO A 64 18.56 5.28 -8.67
N GLN A 65 17.44 4.54 -8.64
CA GLN A 65 17.16 3.66 -7.51
C GLN A 65 18.24 2.58 -7.42
N PRO A 66 18.86 2.35 -6.25
CA PRO A 66 19.89 1.34 -6.11
C PRO A 66 19.29 -0.04 -6.38
N VAL A 67 19.84 -0.73 -7.40
CA VAL A 67 19.41 -2.07 -7.85
C VAL A 67 19.80 -3.18 -6.86
N ARG A 68 20.43 -2.83 -5.73
CA ARG A 68 20.82 -3.81 -4.71
C ARG A 68 19.58 -4.23 -3.93
N HIS A 69 19.04 -5.39 -4.31
CA HIS A 69 18.15 -6.20 -3.49
C HIS A 69 18.92 -6.73 -2.29
N THR A 70 19.36 -5.88 -1.37
CA THR A 70 19.64 -6.36 -0.02
C THR A 70 18.28 -6.66 0.59
N PRO A 71 17.97 -7.93 0.93
CA PRO A 71 16.72 -8.25 1.60
C PRO A 71 16.59 -7.36 2.83
N SER A 72 15.48 -6.65 2.98
CA SER A 72 15.22 -5.84 4.19
C SER A 72 15.10 -6.72 5.44
N VAL A 73 14.90 -8.03 5.24
CA VAL A 73 14.78 -9.06 6.26
C VAL A 73 15.73 -10.20 5.92
N GLU A 74 16.67 -10.48 6.82
CA GLU A 74 17.50 -11.68 6.76
C GLU A 74 16.75 -12.83 7.46
N TYR A 75 16.31 -13.82 6.69
CA TYR A 75 15.72 -15.03 7.25
C TYR A 75 16.84 -15.94 7.74
N LEU A 76 16.91 -16.16 9.05
CA LEU A 76 17.76 -17.21 9.59
C LEU A 76 17.16 -18.58 9.20
N PRO A 77 17.95 -19.51 8.64
CA PRO A 77 17.46 -20.82 8.20
C PRO A 77 17.05 -21.73 9.36
N PHE A 78 17.26 -21.30 10.60
CA PHE A 78 16.90 -22.04 11.79
C PHE A 78 15.92 -21.23 12.64
N PRO A 79 14.90 -21.87 13.22
CA PRO A 79 14.04 -21.24 14.19
C PRO A 79 14.88 -20.65 15.31
N HIS A 80 14.59 -19.41 15.74
CA HIS A 80 15.14 -18.89 16.98
C HIS A 80 14.81 -19.90 18.08
N ARG A 81 15.84 -20.52 18.68
CA ARG A 81 15.63 -21.29 19.91
C ARG A 81 15.06 -20.32 20.93
N ARG A 82 13.79 -20.50 21.26
CA ARG A 82 13.15 -19.87 22.41
C ARG A 82 14.09 -20.12 23.59
N GLY A 83 14.57 -19.04 24.21
CA GLY A 83 15.41 -19.12 25.40
C GLY A 83 14.75 -20.00 26.47
N PRO A 84 15.53 -20.56 27.41
CA PRO A 84 15.05 -21.57 28.34
C PRO A 84 13.86 -21.02 29.15
N GLY A 85 12.67 -21.52 28.84
CA GLY A 85 11.41 -21.02 29.38
C GLY A 85 10.16 -21.60 28.72
N ASP A 86 10.29 -22.19 27.52
CA ASP A 86 9.16 -22.80 26.82
C ASP A 86 9.12 -24.31 27.01
N GLN A 87 8.46 -24.73 28.09
CA GLN A 87 8.22 -26.12 28.43
C GLN A 87 7.24 -26.73 27.42
N SER A 88 7.69 -27.76 26.70
CA SER A 88 6.80 -28.68 25.97
C SER A 88 6.23 -29.75 26.91
N PRO A 89 5.04 -30.30 26.62
CA PRO A 89 4.16 -30.96 27.58
C PRO A 89 4.52 -32.43 27.81
N ARG A 90 4.26 -32.97 29.00
CA ARG A 90 4.21 -34.42 29.24
C ARG A 90 2.79 -34.91 28.98
N ALA A 91 2.62 -35.74 27.96
CA ALA A 91 1.42 -36.53 27.75
C ALA A 91 1.43 -37.77 28.65
N ASP A 92 0.36 -37.88 29.42
CA ASP A 92 -0.36 -39.02 30.01
C ASP A 92 0.21 -40.45 29.94
N ASN A 93 0.15 -41.13 31.10
CA ASN A 93 -0.29 -42.52 31.22
C ASN A 93 -1.06 -42.70 32.54
#